data_AF-A0A562BUX9-F1
#
_entry.id   AF-A0A562BUX9-F1
#
_cell.length_a   1.000
_cell.length_b   1.000
_cell.length_c   1.000
_cell.angle_alpha   90.00
_cell.angle_beta   90.00
_cell.angle_gamma   90.00
#
_symmetry.space_group_name_H-M   'P 1'
#
loop_
_entity.id
_entity.type
_entity.pdbx_description
1 polymer ?
#
loop_
_entity_poly.entity_id
_entity_poly.type
_entity_poly.pdbx_seq_one_letter_code
_entity_poly.pdbx_strand_id
1 'polypeptide(L)'
;MASATYRLVERAMRDRKPIACMYSGYPRAICPIILGRSDGAEKALVYQFDGSSSDGPVRGDWKCFYLSKLRGAEIVDGPWRSGDSHRTSQTCVKDVDLDVNPNSPFNPKRKL
;
A
#
# COMPACT_ATOMS: atom_id res chain seq x y z
N MET A 1 14.36 -9.92 -8.70
CA MET A 1 14.82 -8.91 -7.72
C MET A 1 13.68 -7.94 -7.43
N ALA A 2 13.51 -7.46 -6.20
CA ALA A 2 12.47 -6.47 -5.86
C ALA A 2 12.79 -5.09 -6.48
N SER A 3 11.76 -4.39 -6.98
CA SER A 3 11.93 -3.06 -7.57
C SER A 3 12.32 -2.00 -6.53
N ALA A 4 12.80 -0.84 -6.99
CA ALA A 4 13.05 0.30 -6.12
C ALA A 4 11.76 0.76 -5.40
N THR A 5 10.64 0.82 -6.12
CA THR A 5 9.32 1.13 -5.56
C THR A 5 8.92 0.12 -4.47
N TYR A 6 9.17 -1.17 -4.69
CA TYR A 6 8.88 -2.20 -3.69
C TYR A 6 9.64 -1.95 -2.38
N ARG A 7 10.94 -1.66 -2.47
CA ARG A 7 11.78 -1.38 -1.29
C ARG A 7 11.34 -0.10 -0.58
N LEU A 8 10.94 0.93 -1.33
CA LEU A 8 10.40 2.17 -0.76
C LEU A 8 9.10 1.91 0.01
N VAL A 9 8.17 1.15 -0.59
CA VAL A 9 6.91 0.78 0.06
C VAL A 9 7.16 -0.05 1.31
N GLU A 10 8.06 -1.04 1.24
CA GLU A 10 8.48 -1.81 2.41
C GLU A 10 9.03 -0.90 3.52
N ARG A 11 9.91 0.06 3.19
CA ARG A 11 10.47 0.98 4.17
C ARG A 11 9.39 1.83 4.83
N ALA A 12 8.43 2.34 4.05
CA ALA A 12 7.30 3.09 4.56
C ALA A 12 6.45 2.29 5.56
N MET A 13 6.23 0.99 5.28
CA MET A 13 5.50 0.09 6.20
C MET A 13 6.24 -0.12 7.51
N ARG A 14 7.56 -0.36 7.45
CA ARG A 14 8.41 -0.55 8.65
C ARG A 14 8.45 0.69 9.53
N ASP A 15 8.57 1.85 8.91
CA ASP A 15 8.63 3.13 9.62
C ASP A 15 7.25 3.66 10.00
N ARG A 16 6.16 2.99 9.56
CA ARG A 16 4.78 3.44 9.67
C ARG A 16 4.62 4.89 9.19
N LYS A 17 5.18 5.21 8.03
CA LYS A 17 5.09 6.52 7.38
C LYS A 17 4.26 6.51 6.10
N PRO A 18 3.43 7.53 5.85
CA PRO A 18 2.68 7.65 4.60
C PRO A 18 3.58 7.79 3.36
N ILE A 19 2.99 7.56 2.19
CA ILE A 19 3.60 7.79 0.88
C ILE A 19 2.75 8.81 0.12
N ALA A 20 3.42 9.81 -0.47
CA ALA A 20 2.87 10.64 -1.52
C ALA A 20 3.33 10.12 -2.89
N CYS A 21 2.42 9.99 -3.86
CA CYS A 21 2.77 9.55 -5.20
C CYS A 21 1.73 9.97 -6.25
N MET A 22 2.06 9.76 -7.52
CA MET A 22 1.11 9.79 -8.63
C MET A 22 0.71 8.36 -9.03
N TYR A 23 -0.58 8.15 -9.29
CA TYR A 23 -1.11 6.87 -9.77
C TYR A 23 -2.18 7.12 -10.85
N SER A 24 -1.97 6.57 -12.04
CA SER A 24 -2.85 6.79 -13.21
C SER A 24 -3.14 8.27 -13.49
N GLY A 25 -2.16 9.16 -13.29
CA GLY A 25 -2.30 10.60 -13.56
C GLY A 25 -2.86 11.45 -12.41
N TYR A 26 -3.14 10.85 -11.26
CA TYR A 26 -3.75 11.56 -10.13
C TYR A 26 -2.89 11.47 -8.87
N PRO A 27 -2.86 12.52 -8.02
CA PRO A 27 -2.13 12.51 -6.75
C PRO A 27 -2.77 11.56 -5.74
N ARG A 28 -1.92 10.92 -4.95
CA ARG A 28 -2.28 9.92 -3.93
C ARG A 28 -1.51 10.23 -2.65
N ALA A 29 -2.23 10.21 -1.52
CA ALA A 29 -1.63 10.09 -0.20
C ALA A 29 -2.12 8.79 0.43
N ILE A 30 -1.20 7.85 0.67
CA ILE A 30 -1.52 6.46 1.01
C ILE A 30 -0.71 5.95 2.18
N CYS A 31 -1.26 4.98 2.90
CA CYS A 31 -0.51 4.09 3.78
C CYS A 31 -0.59 2.66 3.23
N PRO A 32 0.54 2.04 2.84
CA PRO A 32 0.54 0.65 2.40
C PRO A 32 0.33 -0.32 3.57
N ILE A 33 -0.68 -1.17 3.51
CA ILE A 33 -1.08 -2.04 4.62
C ILE A 33 -0.60 -3.48 4.41
N ILE A 34 -0.72 -3.99 3.18
CA ILE A 34 -0.24 -5.31 2.79
C ILE A 34 0.61 -5.16 1.54
N LEU A 35 1.79 -5.76 1.52
CA LEU A 35 2.72 -5.75 0.40
C LEU A 35 3.05 -7.19 -0.02
N GLY A 36 3.12 -7.44 -1.32
CA GLY A 36 3.45 -8.75 -1.84
C GLY A 36 3.34 -8.82 -3.35
N ARG A 37 2.90 -9.99 -3.84
CA ARG A 37 2.71 -10.24 -5.27
C ARG A 37 1.36 -10.89 -5.54
N SER A 38 0.85 -10.67 -6.74
CA SER A 38 -0.23 -11.48 -7.32
C SER A 38 0.02 -11.63 -8.81
N ASP A 39 -0.04 -12.85 -9.31
CA ASP A 39 0.08 -13.17 -10.74
C ASP A 39 1.38 -12.59 -11.34
N GLY A 40 2.49 -12.72 -10.61
CA GLY A 40 3.82 -12.21 -10.99
C GLY A 40 4.06 -10.71 -10.76
N ALA A 41 3.00 -9.92 -10.56
CA ALA A 41 3.11 -8.47 -10.36
C ALA A 41 3.30 -8.08 -8.89
N GLU A 42 4.14 -7.09 -8.64
CA GLU A 42 4.26 -6.45 -7.32
C GLU A 42 3.03 -5.59 -7.03
N LYS A 43 2.36 -5.89 -5.92
CA LYS A 43 1.11 -5.23 -5.52
C LYS A 43 1.13 -4.82 -4.05
N ALA A 44 0.36 -3.80 -3.74
CA ALA A 44 0.04 -3.43 -2.37
C ALA A 44 -1.45 -3.17 -2.20
N LEU A 45 -2.01 -3.67 -1.10
CA LEU A 45 -3.27 -3.17 -0.57
C LEU A 45 -2.95 -1.93 0.28
N VAL A 46 -3.55 -0.81 -0.06
CA VAL A 46 -3.25 0.48 0.55
C VAL A 46 -4.53 1.14 1.05
N TYR A 47 -4.40 1.94 2.09
CA TYR A 47 -5.44 2.88 2.49
C TYR A 47 -5.09 4.27 1.92
N GLN A 48 -5.91 4.77 1.00
CA GLN A 48 -5.79 6.11 0.46
C GLN A 48 -6.61 7.07 1.31
N PHE A 49 -5.93 7.94 2.06
CA PHE A 49 -6.60 8.85 3.00
C PHE A 49 -6.79 10.26 2.45
N ASP A 50 -6.07 10.64 1.39
CA ASP A 50 -6.21 11.94 0.71
C ASP A 50 -5.81 11.84 -0.78
N GLY A 51 -5.87 12.98 -1.48
CA GLY A 51 -5.66 13.10 -2.92
C GLY A 51 -6.97 12.91 -3.68
N SER A 52 -6.88 12.37 -4.89
CA SER A 52 -8.05 12.21 -5.77
C SER A 52 -8.09 10.84 -6.44
N SER A 53 -9.06 10.59 -7.29
CA SER A 53 -9.13 9.52 -8.28
C SER A 53 -9.81 10.06 -9.54
N SER A 54 -10.12 9.19 -10.51
CA SER A 54 -10.99 9.54 -11.63
C SER A 54 -12.36 10.06 -11.19
N ASP A 55 -12.80 9.67 -10.00
CA ASP A 55 -14.15 9.95 -9.47
C ASP A 55 -14.16 11.18 -8.55
N GLY A 56 -13.02 11.87 -8.42
CA GLY A 56 -12.88 13.08 -7.61
C GLY A 56 -12.03 12.89 -6.34
N PRO A 57 -12.13 13.80 -5.36
CA PRO A 57 -11.35 13.75 -4.13
C PRO A 57 -11.63 12.48 -3.32
N VAL A 58 -10.59 11.91 -2.71
CA VAL A 58 -10.70 10.74 -1.83
C VAL A 58 -10.47 11.18 -0.38
N ARG A 59 -11.29 10.68 0.54
CA ARG A 59 -11.25 10.98 1.98
C ARG A 59 -11.25 9.70 2.82
N GLY A 60 -10.44 8.73 2.39
CA GLY A 60 -10.38 7.41 3.02
C GLY A 60 -11.03 6.31 2.18
N ASP A 61 -10.22 5.48 1.53
CA ASP A 61 -10.70 4.30 0.82
C ASP A 61 -9.60 3.23 0.69
N TRP A 62 -10.00 1.96 0.62
CA TRP A 62 -9.12 0.84 0.36
C TRP A 62 -8.88 0.69 -1.13
N LYS A 63 -7.61 0.70 -1.56
CA LYS A 63 -7.23 0.55 -2.97
C LYS A 63 -6.21 -0.56 -3.16
N CYS A 64 -6.31 -1.26 -4.29
CA CYS A 64 -5.30 -2.21 -4.73
C CYS A 64 -4.40 -1.57 -5.79
N PHE A 65 -3.12 -1.41 -5.50
CA PHE A 65 -2.16 -0.75 -6.38
C PHE A 65 -1.18 -1.73 -7.00
N TYR A 66 -0.90 -1.54 -8.30
CA TYR A 66 0.25 -2.12 -8.97
C TYR A 66 1.46 -1.21 -8.72
N LEU A 67 2.54 -1.74 -8.15
CA LEU A 67 3.71 -0.89 -7.84
C LEU A 67 4.39 -0.33 -9.08
N SER A 68 4.30 -1.02 -10.21
CA SER A 68 4.79 -0.55 -11.51
C SER A 68 4.09 0.71 -12.02
N LYS A 69 2.92 1.06 -11.47
CA LYS A 69 2.14 2.25 -11.87
C LYS A 69 2.36 3.47 -10.95
N LEU A 70 3.08 3.30 -9.85
CA LEU A 70 3.45 4.42 -8.98
C LEU A 70 4.52 5.26 -9.67
N ARG A 71 4.34 6.59 -9.64
CA ARG A 71 5.30 7.57 -10.15
C ARG A 71 5.61 8.60 -9.07
N GLY A 72 6.89 8.99 -8.95
CA GLY A 72 7.33 9.96 -7.95
C GLY A 72 6.91 9.58 -6.52
N ALA A 73 7.08 8.31 -6.16
CA ALA A 73 6.70 7.84 -4.83
C ALA A 73 7.74 8.28 -3.80
N GLU A 74 7.28 8.96 -2.76
CA GLU A 74 8.12 9.50 -1.69
C GLU A 74 7.50 9.18 -0.33
N ILE A 75 8.33 8.80 0.64
CA ILE A 75 7.91 8.66 2.03
C ILE A 75 7.82 10.06 2.62
N VAL A 76 6.67 10.39 3.20
CA VAL A 76 6.42 11.70 3.79
C VAL A 76 6.18 11.57 5.29
N ASP A 77 6.43 12.66 6.02
CA ASP A 77 6.08 12.73 7.43
C ASP A 77 4.56 12.90 7.61
N GLY A 78 4.02 12.22 8.62
CA GLY A 78 2.60 12.28 8.93
C GLY A 78 2.13 11.05 9.70
N PRO A 79 0.92 11.10 10.28
CA PRO A 79 0.36 9.96 10.98
C PRO A 79 0.08 8.81 10.00
N TRP A 80 0.43 7.60 10.42
CA TRP A 80 -0.04 6.39 9.76
C TRP A 80 -1.56 6.33 9.85
N ARG A 81 -2.22 6.05 8.73
CA ARG A 81 -3.68 5.95 8.63
C ARG A 81 -4.07 4.61 8.03
N SER A 82 -4.95 3.91 8.71
CA SER A 82 -5.62 2.71 8.19
C SER A 82 -7.12 2.89 8.42
N GLY A 83 -7.95 2.41 7.49
CA GLY A 83 -9.39 2.33 7.73
C GLY A 83 -9.73 1.23 8.73
N ASP A 84 -10.98 1.22 9.22
CA ASP A 84 -11.48 0.26 10.22
C ASP A 84 -11.55 -1.20 9.73
N SER A 85 -11.24 -1.46 8.47
CA SER A 85 -11.42 -2.77 7.83
C SER A 85 -10.12 -3.34 7.26
N HIS A 86 -9.22 -3.76 8.15
CA HIS A 86 -8.23 -4.80 7.81
C HIS A 86 -8.95 -6.16 7.75
N ARG A 87 -9.77 -6.36 6.72
CA ARG A 87 -10.61 -7.57 6.59
C ARG A 87 -9.74 -8.83 6.56
N THR A 88 -10.26 -9.90 7.13
CA THR A 88 -9.69 -11.25 7.01
C THR A 88 -9.76 -11.81 5.59
N SER A 89 -10.45 -11.13 4.67
CA SER A 89 -10.52 -11.46 3.24
C SER A 89 -10.07 -10.27 2.37
N GLN A 90 -8.94 -10.42 1.70
CA GLN A 90 -8.49 -9.54 0.62
C GLN A 90 -7.95 -10.37 -0.54
N THR A 91 -8.17 -9.91 -1.77
CA THR A 91 -7.75 -10.58 -3.00
C THR A 91 -6.69 -9.80 -3.77
N CYS A 92 -6.29 -8.63 -3.27
CA CYS A 92 -5.33 -7.76 -3.93
C CYS A 92 -3.93 -8.40 -4.01
N VAL A 93 -3.48 -8.97 -2.89
CA VAL A 93 -2.15 -9.56 -2.70
C VAL A 93 -2.30 -11.04 -2.36
N LYS A 94 -2.02 -11.94 -3.32
CA LYS A 94 -2.14 -13.39 -3.12
C LYS A 94 -0.96 -13.94 -2.33
N ASP A 95 0.25 -13.57 -2.74
CA ASP A 95 1.50 -13.93 -2.07
C ASP A 95 1.91 -12.79 -1.14
N VAL A 96 1.37 -12.80 0.09
CA VAL A 96 1.67 -11.77 1.09
C VAL A 96 3.11 -11.89 1.58
N ASP A 97 3.85 -10.79 1.49
CA ASP A 97 5.22 -10.70 1.99
C ASP A 97 5.28 -9.95 3.32
N LEU A 98 4.64 -8.79 3.40
CA LEU A 98 4.52 -7.98 4.61
C LEU A 98 3.07 -7.59 4.86
N ASP A 99 2.68 -7.58 6.13
CA ASP A 99 1.40 -7.07 6.61
C ASP A 99 1.64 -6.31 7.92
N VAL A 100 1.15 -5.07 8.02
CA VAL A 100 1.27 -4.24 9.23
C VAL A 100 0.45 -4.74 10.42
N ASN A 101 -0.50 -5.65 10.18
CA ASN A 101 -1.21 -6.37 11.23
C ASN A 101 -0.33 -7.50 11.79
N PRO A 102 0.08 -7.44 13.08
CA PRO A 102 0.88 -8.50 13.69
C PRO A 102 0.13 -9.84 13.78
N ASN A 103 -1.20 -9.81 13.77
CA ASN A 103 -2.09 -10.97 13.77
C ASN A 103 -2.59 -11.28 12.36
N SER A 104 -1.76 -11.04 11.33
CA SER A 104 -2.15 -11.24 9.94
C SER A 104 -2.68 -12.65 9.69
N PRO A 105 -3.90 -12.80 9.13
CA PRO A 105 -4.45 -14.12 8.77
C PRO A 105 -3.84 -14.65 7.46
N PHE A 106 -2.95 -13.90 6.81
CA PHE A 106 -2.43 -14.20 5.47
C PHE A 106 -1.04 -14.85 5.47
N ASN A 107 -0.53 -15.24 6.65
CA ASN A 107 0.79 -15.89 6.83
C ASN A 107 1.92 -15.15 6.05
N PRO A 108 2.19 -13.88 6.38
CA PRO A 108 3.17 -13.08 5.67
C PRO A 108 4.55 -13.73 5.74
N LYS A 109 5.28 -13.74 4.62
CA LYS A 109 6.63 -14.32 4.53
C LYS A 109 7.61 -13.68 5.50
N ARG A 110 7.40 -12.40 5.83
CA ARG A 110 8.24 -11.61 6.73
C ARG A 110 7.37 -10.88 7.75
N LYS A 111 7.88 -10.74 8.96
CA LYS A 111 7.25 -9.95 10.02
C LYS A 111 7.79 -8.51 9.99
N LEU A 112 6.91 -7.57 10.36
CA LEU A 112 7.25 -6.16 10.55
C LEU A 112 7.68 -5.87 11.99
#